data_AF-A0A966ISQ0-F1
#
_entry.id   AF-A0A966ISQ0-F1
#
_cell.length_a   1.000
_cell.length_b   1.000
_cell.length_c   1.000
_cell.angle_alpha   90.00
_cell.angle_beta   90.00
_cell.angle_gamma   90.00
#
_symmetry.space_group_name_H-M   'P 1'
#
loop_
_entity.id
_entity.type
_entity.pdbx_description
1 polymer ?
#
loop_
_entity_poly.entity_id
_entity_poly.type
_entity_poly.pdbx_seq_one_letter_code
_entity_poly.pdbx_strand_id
1 'polypeptide(L)'
;AMGGAMPYEFDRMGVGPLEYGLFFAMTSVGYVFGNFANRQLVGSVGVVRMAFLGSLLTVLVPLTMLLVALGGVMTPLLLSFLCFCFGCCNGLVIANSMICSMQAAGKNSGAGAGILGAMQMLFGAVAGSVIIALGGANQFVVTATGLLIMSLCAALSSFMAPDAR
;
A
#
# COMPACT_ATOMS: atom_id res chain seq x y z
N ALA A 1 2.99 7.42 0.72
CA ALA A 1 2.41 7.78 2.03
C ALA A 1 3.08 7.01 3.17
N MET A 2 3.00 5.66 3.17
CA MET A 2 3.51 4.84 4.27
C MET A 2 5.00 5.07 4.61
N GLY A 3 5.89 5.13 3.62
CA GLY A 3 7.33 5.34 3.87
C GLY A 3 7.71 6.69 4.48
N GLY A 4 6.82 7.69 4.45
CA GLY A 4 7.07 8.99 5.08
C GLY A 4 6.58 9.07 6.53
N ALA A 5 5.49 8.39 6.86
CA ALA A 5 4.84 8.51 8.17
C ALA A 5 5.28 7.42 9.17
N MET A 6 5.65 6.22 8.69
CA MET A 6 6.05 5.10 9.55
C MET A 6 7.32 5.30 10.37
N PRO A 7 8.39 6.00 9.91
CA PRO A 7 9.58 6.22 10.72
C PRO A 7 9.28 6.87 12.08
N TYR A 8 8.33 7.81 12.12
CA TYR A 8 7.93 8.51 13.34
C TYR A 8 7.32 7.57 14.39
N GLU A 9 6.66 6.50 13.95
CA GLU A 9 6.06 5.54 14.89
C GLU A 9 7.10 4.60 15.49
N PHE A 10 8.06 4.14 14.69
CA PHE A 10 9.16 3.33 15.19
C PHE A 10 10.07 4.12 16.14
N ASP A 11 10.31 5.41 15.85
CA ASP A 11 11.06 6.31 16.73
C ASP A 11 10.39 6.46 18.12
N ARG A 12 9.05 6.57 18.16
CA ARG A 12 8.28 6.61 19.42
C ARG A 12 8.37 5.33 20.24
N MET A 13 8.50 4.19 19.57
CA MET A 13 8.71 2.91 20.22
C MET A 13 10.15 2.72 20.71
N GLY A 14 11.02 3.72 20.53
CA GLY A 14 12.43 3.69 20.92
C GLY A 14 13.28 2.81 20.02
N VAL A 15 12.80 2.47 18.82
CA VAL A 15 13.48 1.59 17.87
C VAL A 15 14.55 2.39 17.13
N GLY A 16 15.80 1.91 17.13
CA GLY A 16 16.88 2.60 16.47
C GLY A 16 16.71 2.68 14.94
N PRO A 17 17.38 3.61 14.24
CA PRO A 17 17.28 3.75 12.79
C PRO A 17 17.66 2.47 12.01
N LEU A 18 18.60 1.70 12.54
CA LEU A 18 19.03 0.42 11.95
C LEU A 18 17.94 -0.65 12.07
N GLU A 19 17.32 -0.78 13.25
CA GLU A 19 16.24 -1.73 13.52
C GLU A 19 14.98 -1.35 12.73
N TYR A 20 14.67 -0.06 12.63
CA TYR A 20 13.62 0.43 11.74
C TYR A 20 13.89 -0.01 10.29
N GLY A 21 15.12 0.15 9.79
CA GLY A 21 15.49 -0.30 8.45
C GLY A 21 15.22 -1.78 8.23
N LEU A 22 15.55 -2.63 9.21
CA LEU A 22 15.26 -4.06 9.19
C LEU A 22 13.75 -4.36 9.20
N PHE A 23 12.99 -3.72 10.09
CA PHE A 23 11.54 -3.91 10.15
C PHE A 23 10.82 -3.40 8.90
N PHE A 24 11.29 -2.30 8.32
CA PHE A 24 10.73 -1.73 7.10
C PHE A 24 11.12 -2.55 5.86
N ALA A 25 12.30 -3.15 5.83
CA ALA A 25 12.70 -4.08 4.77
C ALA A 25 11.75 -5.28 4.66
N MET A 26 11.09 -5.67 5.75
CA MET A 26 10.03 -6.69 5.74
C MET A 26 8.87 -6.33 4.80
N THR A 27 8.58 -5.03 4.61
CA THR A 27 7.63 -4.52 3.61
C THR A 27 8.03 -4.93 2.19
N SER A 28 9.32 -4.80 1.86
CA SER A 28 9.86 -5.19 0.55
C SER A 28 9.78 -6.70 0.34
N VAL A 29 10.05 -7.48 1.38
CA VAL A 29 9.88 -8.95 1.34
C VAL A 29 8.41 -9.30 1.07
N GLY A 30 7.48 -8.65 1.78
CA GLY A 30 6.04 -8.79 1.54
C GLY A 30 5.66 -8.44 0.11
N TYR A 31 6.19 -7.35 -0.43
CA TYR A 31 5.96 -6.93 -1.82
C TYR A 31 6.44 -7.95 -2.85
N VAL A 32 7.63 -8.53 -2.66
CA VAL A 32 8.14 -9.61 -3.52
C VAL A 32 7.23 -10.84 -3.42
N PHE A 33 6.81 -11.21 -2.21
CA PHE A 33 5.90 -12.32 -2.00
C PHE A 33 4.55 -12.10 -2.68
N GLY A 34 3.96 -10.91 -2.55
CA GLY A 34 2.72 -10.53 -3.22
C GLY A 34 2.81 -10.58 -4.74
N ASN A 35 3.93 -10.13 -5.32
CA ASN A 35 4.19 -10.27 -6.76
C ASN A 35 4.30 -11.73 -7.21
N PHE A 36 4.95 -12.57 -6.41
CA PHE A 36 5.06 -14.00 -6.68
C PHE A 36 3.69 -14.69 -6.63
N ALA A 37 2.88 -14.40 -5.61
CA ALA A 37 1.51 -14.87 -5.50
C ALA A 37 0.67 -14.38 -6.70
N ASN A 38 0.82 -13.12 -7.09
CA ASN A 38 0.14 -12.56 -8.26
C ASN A 38 0.46 -13.37 -9.52
N ARG A 39 1.74 -13.66 -9.77
CA ARG A 39 2.18 -14.39 -10.96
C ARG A 39 1.50 -15.75 -11.09
N GLN A 40 1.27 -16.45 -9.98
CA GLN A 40 0.62 -17.76 -10.01
C GLN A 40 -0.89 -17.68 -10.22
N LEU A 41 -1.54 -16.70 -9.59
CA LEU A 41 -3.00 -16.65 -9.51
C LEU A 41 -3.65 -15.75 -10.59
N VAL A 42 -2.90 -14.81 -11.17
CA VAL A 42 -3.42 -13.86 -12.18
C VAL A 42 -3.93 -14.57 -13.43
N GLY A 43 -3.32 -15.70 -13.81
CA GLY A 43 -3.73 -16.48 -14.97
C GLY A 43 -5.11 -17.14 -14.86
N SER A 44 -5.57 -17.44 -13.64
CA SER A 44 -6.88 -18.07 -13.40
C SER A 44 -7.96 -17.08 -13.01
N VAL A 45 -7.61 -16.04 -12.23
CA VAL A 45 -8.58 -15.05 -11.70
C VAL A 45 -8.79 -13.87 -12.64
N GLY A 46 -7.78 -13.52 -13.43
CA GLY A 46 -7.78 -12.36 -14.31
C GLY A 46 -7.25 -11.08 -13.64
N VAL A 47 -6.64 -10.21 -14.45
CA VAL A 47 -5.90 -9.02 -13.99
C VAL A 47 -6.78 -8.05 -13.22
N VAL A 48 -7.97 -7.72 -13.74
CA VAL A 48 -8.89 -6.74 -13.14
C VAL A 48 -9.40 -7.21 -11.78
N ARG A 49 -9.81 -8.48 -11.67
CA ARG A 49 -10.30 -9.07 -10.41
C ARG A 49 -9.20 -9.15 -9.36
N MET A 50 -7.96 -9.42 -9.77
CA MET A 50 -6.82 -9.42 -8.86
C MET A 50 -6.44 -8.05 -8.34
N ALA A 51 -6.50 -7.02 -9.20
CA ALA A 51 -6.35 -5.63 -8.76
C ALA A 51 -7.43 -5.28 -7.72
N PHE A 52 -8.68 -5.67 -7.97
CA PHE A 52 -9.79 -5.42 -7.05
C PHE A 52 -9.62 -6.15 -5.71
N LEU A 53 -9.33 -7.44 -5.72
CA LEU A 53 -9.06 -8.22 -4.50
C LEU A 53 -7.89 -7.65 -3.71
N GLY A 54 -6.78 -7.30 -4.38
CA GLY A 54 -5.64 -6.65 -3.77
C GLY A 54 -6.03 -5.31 -3.12
N SER A 55 -6.87 -4.51 -3.79
CA SER A 55 -7.33 -3.23 -3.26
C SER A 55 -8.19 -3.40 -2.00
N LEU A 56 -9.06 -4.42 -1.97
CA LEU A 56 -9.88 -4.74 -0.81
C LEU A 56 -9.03 -5.21 0.37
N LEU A 57 -8.06 -6.09 0.12
CA LEU A 57 -7.09 -6.51 1.14
C LEU A 57 -6.26 -5.34 1.67
N THR A 58 -5.92 -4.39 0.80
CA THR A 58 -5.19 -3.17 1.18
C THR A 58 -5.99 -2.28 2.14
N VAL A 59 -7.33 -2.37 2.18
CA VAL A 59 -8.16 -1.65 3.16
C VAL A 59 -8.11 -2.30 4.54
N LEU A 60 -8.05 -3.65 4.58
CA LEU A 60 -8.04 -4.39 5.84
C LEU A 60 -6.78 -4.10 6.65
N VAL A 61 -5.62 -3.93 6.00
CA VAL A 61 -4.36 -3.69 6.71
C VAL A 61 -4.36 -2.38 7.54
N PRO A 62 -4.60 -1.18 6.98
CA PRO A 62 -4.68 0.05 7.76
C PRO A 62 -5.85 0.04 8.76
N LEU A 63 -6.94 -0.69 8.48
CA LEU A 63 -8.00 -0.92 9.46
C LEU A 63 -7.49 -1.72 10.67
N THR A 64 -6.74 -2.79 10.45
CA THR A 64 -6.10 -3.53 11.56
C THR A 64 -5.06 -2.66 12.28
N MET A 65 -4.26 -1.85 11.56
CA MET A 65 -3.34 -0.89 12.18
C MET A 65 -4.08 0.09 13.09
N LEU A 66 -5.23 0.61 12.67
CA LEU A 66 -6.05 1.52 13.45
C LEU A 66 -6.62 0.84 14.71
N LEU A 67 -7.15 -0.38 14.59
CA LEU A 67 -7.69 -1.13 15.73
C LEU A 67 -6.62 -1.46 16.77
N VAL A 68 -5.43 -1.88 16.33
CA VAL A 68 -4.31 -2.18 17.24
C VAL A 68 -3.81 -0.90 17.91
N ALA A 69 -3.76 0.22 17.18
CA ALA A 69 -3.42 1.53 17.73
C ALA A 69 -4.38 1.97 18.84
N LEU A 70 -5.69 1.80 18.62
CA LEU A 70 -6.72 2.12 19.62
C LEU A 70 -6.68 1.17 20.82
N GLY A 71 -6.28 -0.09 20.61
CA GLY A 71 -6.10 -1.07 21.67
C GLY A 71 -4.84 -0.89 22.52
N GLY A 72 -3.90 -0.03 22.11
CA GLY A 72 -2.65 0.23 22.85
C GLY A 72 -1.65 -0.95 22.87
N VAL A 73 -1.86 -1.98 22.04
CA VAL A 73 -1.02 -3.20 22.01
C VAL A 73 0.02 -3.14 20.89
N MET A 74 0.33 -1.94 20.39
CA MET A 74 1.28 -1.78 19.29
C MET A 74 2.70 -2.13 19.72
N THR A 75 3.22 -3.21 19.15
CA THR A 75 4.61 -3.64 19.31
C THR A 75 5.36 -3.50 17.98
N PRO A 76 6.69 -3.29 17.99
CA PRO A 76 7.48 -3.17 16.76
C PRO A 76 7.34 -4.39 15.83
N LEU A 77 7.24 -5.59 16.42
CA LEU A 77 7.11 -6.83 15.67
C LEU A 77 5.76 -6.94 14.96
N LEU A 78 4.67 -6.58 15.65
CA LEU A 78 3.33 -6.54 15.08
C LEU A 78 3.23 -5.49 13.97
N LEU A 79 3.84 -4.32 14.18
CA LEU A 79 3.90 -3.27 13.17
C LEU A 79 4.65 -3.73 11.91
N SER A 80 5.78 -4.41 12.08
CA SER A 80 6.55 -4.98 10.96
C SER A 80 5.76 -6.07 10.21
N PHE A 81 5.01 -6.92 10.93
CA PHE A 81 4.11 -7.90 10.30
C PHE A 81 2.99 -7.22 9.49
N LEU A 82 2.39 -6.15 10.01
CA LEU A 82 1.39 -5.36 9.28
C LEU A 82 2.00 -4.69 8.04
N CYS A 83 3.24 -4.20 8.13
CA CYS A 83 4.00 -3.72 6.97
C CYS A 83 4.23 -4.80 5.92
N PHE A 84 4.58 -6.02 6.33
CA PHE A 84 4.71 -7.16 5.43
C PHE A 84 3.39 -7.44 4.69
N CYS A 85 2.27 -7.50 5.42
CA CYS A 85 0.94 -7.67 4.84
C CYS A 85 0.59 -6.55 3.85
N PHE A 86 0.88 -5.29 4.21
CA PHE A 86 0.68 -4.14 3.32
C PHE A 86 1.53 -4.24 2.05
N GLY A 87 2.79 -4.64 2.17
CA GLY A 87 3.68 -4.91 1.05
C GLY A 87 3.11 -5.95 0.11
N CYS A 88 2.61 -7.07 0.66
CA CYS A 88 1.99 -8.14 -0.11
C CYS A 88 0.78 -7.65 -0.92
N CYS A 89 -0.11 -6.88 -0.29
CA CYS A 89 -1.27 -6.30 -0.97
C CYS A 89 -0.85 -5.34 -2.10
N ASN A 90 0.16 -4.50 -1.85
CA ASN A 90 0.72 -3.62 -2.87
C ASN A 90 1.33 -4.39 -4.05
N GLY A 91 1.94 -5.55 -3.81
CA GLY A 91 2.45 -6.43 -4.87
C GLY A 91 1.35 -6.86 -5.84
N LEU A 92 0.20 -7.25 -5.28
CA LEU A 92 -0.98 -7.63 -6.08
C LEU A 92 -1.54 -6.42 -6.84
N VAL A 93 -1.75 -5.28 -6.18
CA VAL A 93 -2.40 -4.11 -6.81
C VAL A 93 -1.51 -3.49 -7.88
N ILE A 94 -0.24 -3.20 -7.56
CA ILE A 94 0.64 -2.44 -8.46
C ILE A 94 0.92 -3.23 -9.74
N ALA A 95 1.20 -4.53 -9.63
CA ALA A 95 1.48 -5.37 -10.79
C ALA A 95 0.28 -5.43 -11.75
N ASN A 96 -0.93 -5.63 -11.23
CA ASN A 96 -2.13 -5.72 -12.07
C ASN A 96 -2.54 -4.35 -12.64
N SER A 97 -2.45 -3.29 -11.86
CA SER A 97 -2.72 -1.92 -12.34
C SER A 97 -1.76 -1.50 -13.45
N MET A 98 -0.49 -1.93 -13.37
CA MET A 98 0.49 -1.68 -14.42
C MET A 98 0.11 -2.39 -15.72
N ILE A 99 -0.31 -3.65 -15.64
CA ILE A 99 -0.80 -4.39 -16.80
C ILE A 99 -2.04 -3.71 -17.41
N CYS A 100 -3.02 -3.31 -16.59
CA CYS A 100 -4.21 -2.60 -17.07
C CYS A 100 -3.87 -1.28 -17.78
N SER A 101 -2.95 -0.50 -17.21
CA SER A 101 -2.49 0.76 -17.82
C SER A 101 -1.79 0.53 -19.16
N MET A 102 -0.93 -0.49 -19.24
CA MET A 102 -0.25 -0.85 -20.49
C MET A 102 -1.24 -1.30 -21.56
N GLN A 103 -2.25 -2.10 -21.20
CA GLN A 103 -3.30 -2.54 -22.12
C GLN A 103 -4.13 -1.36 -22.63
N ALA A 104 -4.54 -0.45 -21.75
CA ALA A 104 -5.28 0.75 -22.12
C ALA A 104 -4.48 1.70 -23.04
N ALA A 105 -3.15 1.74 -22.89
CA ALA A 105 -2.27 2.58 -23.71
C ALA A 105 -1.89 1.97 -25.08
N GLY A 106 -2.15 0.67 -25.30
CA GLY A 106 -1.93 -0.03 -26.57
C GLY A 106 -0.50 0.13 -27.12
N LYS A 107 -0.38 0.82 -28.27
CA LYS A 107 0.91 1.08 -28.95
C LYS A 107 1.89 1.91 -28.10
N ASN A 108 1.38 2.66 -27.13
CA ASN A 108 2.16 3.52 -26.24
C ASN A 108 2.27 2.92 -24.83
N SER A 109 2.31 1.59 -24.71
CA SER A 109 2.36 0.87 -23.43
C SER A 109 3.45 1.34 -22.48
N GLY A 110 4.63 1.70 -23.00
CA GLY A 110 5.73 2.28 -22.22
C GLY A 110 5.36 3.63 -21.59
N ALA A 111 4.64 4.49 -22.31
CA ALA A 111 4.15 5.76 -21.77
C ALA A 111 3.02 5.54 -20.75
N GLY A 112 2.15 4.55 -20.97
CA GLY A 112 1.12 4.15 -20.00
C GLY A 112 1.72 3.76 -18.66
N ALA A 113 2.68 2.82 -18.66
CA ALA A 113 3.40 2.41 -17.45
C ALA A 113 4.16 3.57 -16.79
N GLY A 114 4.79 4.46 -17.58
CA GLY A 114 5.47 5.64 -17.08
C GLY A 114 4.55 6.63 -16.38
N ILE A 115 3.40 6.95 -16.98
CA ILE A 115 2.38 7.84 -16.38
C ILE A 115 1.82 7.21 -15.11
N LEU A 116 1.51 5.91 -15.12
CA LEU A 116 1.01 5.23 -13.93
C LEU A 116 2.01 5.32 -12.77
N GLY A 117 3.29 5.03 -13.02
CA GLY A 117 4.34 5.15 -12.01
C GLY A 117 4.52 6.57 -11.49
N ALA A 118 4.49 7.56 -12.39
CA ALA A 118 4.58 8.98 -12.03
C ALA A 118 3.38 9.42 -11.15
N MET A 119 2.17 9.05 -11.52
CA MET A 119 0.97 9.32 -10.74
C MET A 119 1.02 8.63 -9.38
N GLN A 120 1.42 7.35 -9.34
CA GLN A 120 1.56 6.60 -8.09
C GLN A 120 2.52 7.29 -7.12
N MET A 121 3.68 7.76 -7.61
CA MET A 121 4.64 8.50 -6.80
C MET A 121 4.12 9.86 -6.38
N LEU A 122 3.47 10.61 -7.28
CA LEU A 122 2.91 11.93 -7.00
C LEU A 122 1.82 11.86 -5.92
N PHE A 123 0.81 11.01 -6.10
CA PHE A 123 -0.23 10.82 -5.10
C PHE A 123 0.35 10.25 -3.79
N GLY A 124 1.32 9.33 -3.89
CA GLY A 124 2.01 8.78 -2.74
C GLY A 124 2.75 9.84 -1.92
N ALA A 125 3.41 10.79 -2.58
CA ALA A 125 4.13 11.89 -1.95
C ALA A 125 3.17 12.92 -1.37
N VAL A 126 2.21 13.40 -2.16
CA VAL A 126 1.21 14.40 -1.72
C VAL A 126 0.41 13.87 -0.52
N ALA A 127 -0.14 12.66 -0.61
CA ALA A 127 -0.90 12.07 0.50
C ALA A 127 -0.03 11.86 1.74
N GLY A 128 1.22 11.43 1.57
CA GLY A 128 2.17 11.29 2.68
C GLY A 128 2.43 12.62 3.39
N SER A 129 2.73 13.66 2.62
CA SER A 129 2.96 15.02 3.15
C SER A 129 1.74 15.59 3.85
N VAL A 130 0.54 15.41 3.29
CA VAL A 130 -0.71 15.85 3.92
C VAL A 130 -0.95 15.12 5.24
N ILE A 131 -0.75 13.80 5.30
CA ILE A 131 -0.90 13.03 6.54
C ILE A 131 0.06 13.54 7.62
N ILE A 132 1.32 13.78 7.27
CA ILE A 132 2.32 14.31 8.21
C ILE A 132 1.93 15.73 8.66
N ALA A 133 1.52 16.60 7.73
CA ALA A 133 1.11 17.97 8.02
C ALA A 133 -0.13 18.05 8.95
N LEU A 134 -1.07 17.10 8.81
CA LEU A 134 -2.24 16.98 9.68
C LEU A 134 -1.91 16.41 11.08
N GLY A 135 -0.64 16.15 11.39
CA GLY A 135 -0.21 15.64 12.68
C GLY A 135 0.01 14.13 12.72
N GLY A 136 0.13 13.45 11.58
CA GLY A 136 0.50 12.04 11.51
C GLY A 136 1.86 11.71 12.15
N ALA A 137 2.77 12.69 12.22
CA ALA A 137 4.01 12.58 12.98
C ALA A 137 3.80 12.61 14.51
N ASN A 138 2.69 13.20 14.97
CA ASN A 138 2.34 13.37 16.38
C ASN A 138 1.36 12.30 16.91
N GLN A 139 0.53 11.72 16.03
CA GLN A 139 -0.46 10.72 16.41
C GLN A 139 -0.54 9.63 15.33
N PHE A 140 -0.22 8.39 15.71
CA PHE A 140 -0.31 7.25 14.80
C PHE A 140 -1.72 7.02 14.26
N VAL A 141 -2.73 7.31 15.08
CA VAL A 141 -4.14 7.22 14.70
C VAL A 141 -4.44 8.08 13.46
N VAL A 142 -3.84 9.27 13.34
CA VAL A 142 -3.99 10.13 12.16
C VAL A 142 -3.33 9.50 10.94
N THR A 143 -2.15 8.89 11.11
CA THR A 143 -1.46 8.15 10.04
C THR A 143 -2.28 6.94 9.58
N ALA A 144 -2.75 6.10 10.50
CA ALA A 144 -3.56 4.92 10.19
C ALA A 144 -4.88 5.30 9.52
N THR A 145 -5.56 6.35 10.00
CA THR A 145 -6.80 6.85 9.41
C THR A 145 -6.56 7.44 8.02
N GLY A 146 -5.49 8.20 7.82
CA GLY A 146 -5.12 8.73 6.50
C GLY A 146 -4.81 7.63 5.48
N LEU A 147 -4.09 6.59 5.89
CA LEU A 147 -3.85 5.40 5.06
C LEU A 147 -5.15 4.65 4.76
N LEU A 148 -6.05 4.55 5.73
CA LEU A 148 -7.36 3.93 5.55
C LEU A 148 -8.20 4.69 4.52
N ILE A 149 -8.31 6.01 4.63
CA ILE A 149 -9.04 6.85 3.66
C ILE A 149 -8.46 6.66 2.24
N MET A 150 -7.13 6.69 2.10
CA MET A 150 -6.48 6.46 0.81
C MET A 150 -6.78 5.06 0.25
N SER A 151 -6.74 4.03 1.09
CA SER A 151 -7.07 2.67 0.68
C SER A 151 -8.52 2.51 0.26
N LEU A 152 -9.46 3.19 0.93
CA LEU A 152 -10.88 3.21 0.54
C LEU A 152 -11.07 3.92 -0.80
N CYS A 153 -10.45 5.08 -1.01
CA CYS A 153 -10.48 5.75 -2.30
C CYS A 153 -9.93 4.86 -3.43
N ALA A 154 -8.85 4.13 -3.16
CA ALA A 154 -8.28 3.19 -4.12
C ALA A 154 -9.23 2.01 -4.42
N ALA A 155 -9.86 1.43 -3.39
CA ALA A 155 -10.83 0.35 -3.54
C ALA A 155 -12.09 0.81 -4.30
N LEU A 156 -12.60 2.01 -4.03
CA LEU A 156 -13.70 2.62 -4.78
C LEU A 156 -13.32 2.86 -6.24
N SER A 157 -12.11 3.37 -6.49
CA SER A 157 -11.60 3.56 -7.86
C SER A 157 -11.49 2.23 -8.61
N SER A 158 -11.05 1.17 -7.92
CA SER A 158 -10.98 -0.17 -8.50
C SER A 158 -12.35 -0.79 -8.73
N PHE A 159 -13.37 -0.44 -7.94
CA PHE A 159 -14.75 -0.88 -8.14
C PHE A 159 -15.41 -0.18 -9.33
N MET A 160 -15.10 1.11 -9.51
CA MET A 160 -15.60 1.92 -10.64
C MET A 160 -14.86 1.66 -11.94
N ALA A 161 -13.73 0.95 -11.91
CA ALA A 161 -13.02 0.55 -13.11
C ALA A 161 -13.97 -0.29 -13.97
N PRO A 162 -14.36 0.19 -15.17
CA PRO A 162 -15.28 -0.57 -16.02
C PRO A 162 -14.68 -1.94 -16.29
N ASP A 163 -15.52 -2.97 -16.28
CA ASP A 163 -15.15 -4.30 -16.80
C ASP A 163 -14.67 -4.10 -18.24
N ALA A 164 -13.35 -3.95 -18.40
CA ALA A 164 -12.70 -3.95 -19.70
C ALA A 164 -12.81 -5.38 -20.23
N ARG A 165 -13.97 -5.67 -20.83
CA ARG A 165 -14.20 -6.86 -21.65
C ARG A 165 -13.34 -6.77 -22.91
#